data_AF-A0A1M3GCJ3-F1
#
_entry.id   AF-A0A1M3GCJ3-F1
#
_cell.length_a   1.000
_cell.length_b   1.000
_cell.length_c   1.000
_cell.angle_alpha   90.00
_cell.angle_beta   90.00
_cell.angle_gamma   90.00
#
_symmetry.space_group_name_H-M   'P 1'
#
loop_
_entity.id
_entity.type
_entity.pdbx_description
1 polymer ?
#
loop_
_entity_poly.entity_id
_entity_poly.type
_entity_poly.pdbx_seq_one_letter_code
_entity_poly.pdbx_strand_id
1 'polypeptide(L)'
;MTKDNYTAEVNKTVTIIDTAIDAIRKYPPKEFDSSHLNQFVNTYVELKSNATNPKPEYKNIKSLTYIKNDALIYFQESSGEAVSFFWKELKQKGIDINRTNKLEKILKKNKISNQSELDYVIDMMIPAQQAGLITKEQLNLLNSLIDKFERK
;
A
#
# COMPACT_ATOMS: atom_id res chain seq x y z
N MET A 1 25.29 -4.01 -10.82
CA MET A 1 24.51 -2.94 -10.15
C MET A 1 25.48 -1.91 -9.63
N THR A 2 25.31 -0.65 -10.01
CA THR A 2 26.21 0.44 -9.58
C THR A 2 25.85 0.91 -8.18
N LYS A 3 26.84 1.47 -7.46
CA LYS A 3 26.64 2.09 -6.14
C LYS A 3 25.56 3.19 -6.20
N ASP A 4 25.54 3.94 -7.30
CA ASP A 4 24.59 5.03 -7.54
C ASP A 4 23.14 4.54 -7.61
N ASN A 5 22.91 3.38 -8.25
CA ASN A 5 21.58 2.79 -8.32
C ASN A 5 21.08 2.32 -6.95
N TYR A 6 21.96 1.77 -6.11
CA TYR A 6 21.61 1.39 -4.75
C TYR A 6 21.25 2.62 -3.89
N THR A 7 22.06 3.67 -3.94
CA THR A 7 21.78 4.92 -3.21
C THR A 7 20.48 5.58 -3.67
N ALA A 8 20.18 5.57 -4.98
CA ALA A 8 18.92 6.07 -5.50
C ALA A 8 17.71 5.29 -4.94
N GLU A 9 17.78 3.96 -4.91
CA GLU A 9 16.71 3.13 -4.33
C GLU A 9 16.57 3.31 -2.82
N VAL A 10 17.67 3.53 -2.08
CA VAL A 10 17.62 3.87 -0.65
C VAL A 10 16.85 5.18 -0.46
N ASN A 11 17.19 6.22 -1.22
CA ASN A 11 16.51 7.52 -1.13
C ASN A 11 15.02 7.42 -1.49
N LYS A 12 14.67 6.63 -2.50
CA LYS A 12 13.26 6.34 -2.86
C LYS A 12 12.53 5.65 -1.70
N THR A 13 13.16 4.65 -1.09
CA THR A 13 12.59 3.90 0.05
C THR A 13 12.41 4.80 1.28
N VAL A 14 13.39 5.64 1.60
CA VAL A 14 13.29 6.61 2.69
C VAL A 14 12.14 7.59 2.45
N THR A 15 11.99 8.09 1.23
CA THR A 15 10.90 9.02 0.87
C THR A 15 9.52 8.37 1.07
N ILE A 16 9.39 7.08 0.74
CA ILE A 16 8.17 6.30 0.98
C ILE A 16 7.88 6.22 2.48
N ILE A 17 8.87 5.85 3.29
CA ILE A 17 8.73 5.70 4.74
C ILE A 17 8.39 7.03 5.42
N ASP A 18 9.06 8.12 5.05
CA ASP A 18 8.78 9.45 5.60
C ASP A 18 7.34 9.89 5.26
N THR A 19 6.90 9.62 4.03
CA THR A 19 5.53 9.92 3.60
C THR A 19 4.50 9.10 4.38
N ALA A 20 4.80 7.85 4.72
CA ALA A 20 3.95 7.01 5.55
C ALA A 20 3.83 7.53 7.00
N ILE A 21 4.95 7.95 7.60
CA ILE A 21 4.96 8.57 8.93
C ILE A 21 4.13 9.85 8.93
N ASP A 22 4.31 10.70 7.93
CA ASP A 22 3.54 11.94 7.78
C ASP A 22 2.04 11.68 7.62
N ALA A 23 1.68 10.68 6.81
CA ALA A 23 0.29 10.30 6.58
C ALA A 23 -0.42 9.92 7.88
N ILE A 24 0.21 9.04 8.67
CA ILE A 24 -0.38 8.50 9.90
C ILE A 24 -0.37 9.53 11.03
N ARG A 25 0.63 10.42 11.09
CA ARG A 25 0.63 11.53 12.06
C ARG A 25 -0.46 12.57 11.76
N LYS A 26 -0.68 12.90 10.48
CA LYS A 26 -1.67 13.91 10.08
C LYS A 26 -3.09 13.38 10.13
N TYR A 27 -3.29 12.13 9.73
CA TYR A 27 -4.60 11.52 9.57
C TYR A 27 -4.64 10.14 10.26
N PRO A 28 -4.42 10.07 11.59
CA PRO A 28 -4.42 8.80 12.29
C PRO A 28 -5.77 8.07 12.09
N PRO A 29 -5.76 6.73 11.97
CA PRO A 29 -6.99 5.95 11.98
C PRO A 29 -7.81 6.27 13.22
N LYS A 30 -9.14 6.27 13.11
CA LYS A 30 -10.02 6.69 14.21
C LYS A 30 -9.91 5.79 15.44
N GLU A 31 -9.51 4.55 15.21
CA GLU A 31 -9.35 3.49 16.19
C GLU A 31 -7.99 3.56 16.91
N PHE A 32 -7.05 4.38 16.41
CA PHE A 32 -5.72 4.49 17.00
C PHE A 32 -5.74 5.45 18.19
N ASP A 33 -5.37 4.91 19.35
CA ASP A 33 -4.93 5.74 20.46
C ASP A 33 -3.46 6.17 20.29
N SER A 34 -2.95 6.92 21.27
CA SER A 34 -1.56 7.39 21.27
C SER A 34 -0.53 6.26 21.28
N SER A 35 -0.84 5.12 21.89
CA SER A 35 0.05 3.96 21.93
C SER A 35 0.15 3.32 20.55
N HIS A 36 -0.97 3.11 19.87
CA HIS A 36 -1.00 2.60 18.49
C HIS A 36 -0.26 3.52 17.53
N LEU A 37 -0.47 4.83 17.63
CA LEU A 37 0.21 5.81 16.80
C LEU A 37 1.73 5.77 17.02
N ASN A 38 2.18 5.76 18.28
CA ASN A 38 3.59 5.70 18.61
C ASN A 38 4.23 4.41 18.12
N GLN A 39 3.56 3.26 18.30
CA GLN A 39 4.06 1.98 17.83
C GLN A 39 4.21 1.97 16.31
N PHE A 40 3.20 2.45 15.57
CA PHE A 40 3.26 2.55 14.11
C PHE A 40 4.46 3.41 13.67
N VAL A 41 4.59 4.62 14.24
CA VAL A 41 5.69 5.53 13.91
C VAL A 41 7.04 4.90 14.23
N ASN A 42 7.19 4.26 15.38
CA ASN A 42 8.44 3.61 15.80
C ASN A 42 8.84 2.49 14.82
N THR A 43 7.89 1.65 14.40
CA THR A 43 8.15 0.61 13.39
C THR A 43 8.67 1.22 12.09
N TYR A 44 8.07 2.32 11.61
CA TYR A 44 8.53 2.95 10.37
C TYR A 44 9.89 3.67 10.52
N VAL A 45 10.16 4.25 11.69
CA VAL A 45 11.50 4.79 12.01
C VAL A 45 12.56 3.68 11.99
N GLU A 46 12.23 2.49 12.50
CA GLU A 46 13.11 1.32 12.43
C GLU A 46 13.35 0.88 10.97
N LEU A 47 12.29 0.78 10.16
CA LEU A 47 12.42 0.48 8.73
C LEU A 47 13.34 1.50 8.02
N LYS A 48 13.21 2.80 8.33
CA LYS A 48 14.08 3.85 7.79
C LYS A 48 15.53 3.61 8.19
N SER A 49 15.78 3.34 9.47
CA SER A 49 17.13 3.03 9.98
C SER A 49 17.73 1.83 9.25
N ASN A 50 16.95 0.76 9.08
CA ASN A 50 17.39 -0.44 8.36
C ASN A 50 17.70 -0.19 6.88
N ALA A 51 17.01 0.76 6.24
CA ALA A 51 17.30 1.16 4.86
C ALA A 51 18.58 2.01 4.75
N THR A 52 18.80 2.94 5.70
CA THR A 52 19.92 3.90 5.64
C THR A 52 21.21 3.38 6.26
N ASN A 53 21.11 2.48 7.24
CA ASN A 53 22.23 1.89 7.97
C ASN A 53 22.10 0.35 8.06
N PRO A 54 22.03 -0.36 6.93
CA PRO A 54 21.94 -1.80 6.93
C PRO A 54 23.26 -2.41 7.40
N LYS A 55 23.17 -3.57 8.08
CA LYS A 55 24.35 -4.42 8.27
C LYS A 55 24.94 -4.82 6.90
N PRO A 56 26.26 -5.06 6.77
CA PRO A 56 26.90 -5.35 5.49
C PRO A 56 26.21 -6.47 4.68
N GLU A 57 25.74 -7.53 5.35
CA GLU A 57 25.02 -8.66 4.75
C GLU A 57 23.64 -8.27 4.16
N TYR A 58 23.03 -7.20 4.65
CA TYR A 58 21.73 -6.69 4.19
C TYR A 58 21.86 -5.49 3.24
N LYS A 59 23.09 -5.06 2.92
CA LYS A 59 23.34 -3.95 1.99
C LYS A 59 23.19 -4.38 0.53
N ASN A 60 21.99 -4.82 0.17
CA ASN A 60 21.64 -5.30 -1.16
C ASN A 60 20.19 -4.92 -1.52
N ILE A 61 19.85 -4.95 -2.82
CA ILE A 61 18.51 -4.54 -3.30
C ILE A 61 17.41 -5.47 -2.83
N LYS A 62 17.69 -6.76 -2.65
CA LYS A 62 16.68 -7.72 -2.20
C LYS A 62 16.20 -7.36 -0.79
N SER A 63 17.13 -7.13 0.14
CA SER A 63 16.84 -6.67 1.49
C SER A 63 16.12 -5.31 1.49
N LEU A 64 16.56 -4.36 0.67
CA LEU A 64 15.90 -3.06 0.54
C LEU A 64 14.46 -3.18 0.01
N THR A 65 14.23 -4.12 -0.92
CA THR A 65 12.89 -4.41 -1.46
C THR A 65 11.96 -4.95 -0.39
N TYR A 66 12.46 -5.79 0.53
CA TYR A 66 11.65 -6.24 1.67
C TYR A 66 11.25 -5.08 2.57
N ILE A 67 12.19 -4.20 2.94
CA ILE A 67 11.89 -3.00 3.74
C ILE A 67 10.83 -2.12 3.06
N LYS A 68 10.98 -1.89 1.76
CA LYS A 68 10.01 -1.11 0.97
C LYS A 68 8.63 -1.77 0.97
N ASN A 69 8.56 -3.10 0.82
CA ASN A 69 7.30 -3.82 0.84
C ASN A 69 6.64 -3.72 2.23
N ASP A 70 7.41 -3.91 3.31
CA ASP A 70 6.91 -3.81 4.68
C ASP A 70 6.32 -2.43 4.97
N ALA A 71 6.99 -1.37 4.51
CA ALA A 71 6.48 0.01 4.59
C ALA A 71 5.22 0.26 3.75
N LEU A 72 4.94 -0.58 2.75
CA LEU A 72 3.78 -0.42 1.86
C LEU A 72 2.58 -1.27 2.29
N ILE A 73 2.75 -2.33 3.10
CA ILE A 73 1.67 -3.29 3.43
C ILE A 73 0.40 -2.57 3.88
N TYR A 74 0.50 -1.73 4.92
CA TYR A 74 -0.64 -0.98 5.45
C TYR A 74 -1.33 -0.14 4.36
N PHE A 75 -0.56 0.60 3.58
CA PHE A 75 -1.09 1.50 2.55
C PHE A 75 -1.64 0.79 1.31
N GLN A 76 -1.20 -0.44 1.07
CA GLN A 76 -1.76 -1.31 0.03
C GLN A 76 -3.10 -1.89 0.46
N GLU A 77 -3.20 -2.33 1.71
CA GLU A 77 -4.30 -3.17 2.19
C GLU A 77 -5.40 -2.42 2.93
N SER A 78 -5.11 -1.23 3.49
CA SER A 78 -6.06 -0.45 4.26
C SER A 78 -6.73 0.66 3.47
N SER A 79 -7.69 1.34 4.07
CA SER A 79 -8.37 2.51 3.51
C SER A 79 -8.35 3.67 4.53
N GLY A 80 -8.88 4.83 4.14
CA GLY A 80 -8.99 6.00 5.01
C GLY A 80 -8.10 7.17 4.60
N GLU A 81 -8.18 8.26 5.37
CA GLU A 81 -7.56 9.55 5.05
C GLU A 81 -6.04 9.47 4.98
N ALA A 82 -5.37 8.78 5.91
CA ALA A 82 -3.93 8.53 5.84
C ALA A 82 -3.54 7.82 4.54
N VAL A 83 -4.30 6.79 4.13
CA VAL A 83 -3.99 6.03 2.91
C VAL A 83 -4.16 6.91 1.67
N SER A 84 -5.26 7.68 1.60
CA SER A 84 -5.50 8.63 0.51
C SER A 84 -4.42 9.70 0.43
N PHE A 85 -4.02 10.26 1.58
CA PHE A 85 -2.95 11.24 1.67
C PHE A 85 -1.62 10.66 1.19
N PHE A 86 -1.25 9.47 1.68
CA PHE A 86 -0.01 8.80 1.32
C PHE A 86 0.16 8.64 -0.19
N TRP A 87 -0.84 8.06 -0.87
CA TRP A 87 -0.77 7.83 -2.31
C TRP A 87 -0.75 9.13 -3.11
N LYS A 88 -1.52 10.15 -2.68
CA LYS A 88 -1.51 11.47 -3.29
C LYS A 88 -0.13 12.13 -3.17
N GLU A 89 0.47 12.09 -1.99
CA GLU A 89 1.76 12.71 -1.69
C GLU A 89 2.90 12.05 -2.49
N LEU A 90 2.91 10.72 -2.59
CA LEU A 90 3.91 10.01 -3.41
C LEU A 90 3.81 10.37 -4.89
N LYS A 91 2.60 10.48 -5.42
CA LYS A 91 2.38 10.93 -6.81
C LYS A 91 2.89 12.35 -7.01
N GLN A 92 2.65 13.25 -6.06
CA GLN A 92 3.15 14.64 -6.12
C GLN A 92 4.69 14.71 -6.05
N LYS A 93 5.32 13.81 -5.28
CA LYS A 93 6.78 13.68 -5.19
C LYS A 93 7.42 12.96 -6.40
N GLY A 94 6.63 12.57 -7.41
CA GLY A 94 7.12 11.86 -8.60
C GLY A 94 7.62 10.44 -8.31
N ILE A 95 7.20 9.84 -7.20
CA ILE A 95 7.55 8.46 -6.86
C ILE A 95 6.62 7.54 -7.64
N ASP A 96 7.13 6.97 -8.74
CA ASP A 96 6.39 5.99 -9.55
C ASP A 96 6.31 4.64 -8.79
N ILE A 97 5.31 4.56 -7.92
CA ILE A 97 4.79 3.33 -7.33
C ILE A 97 3.27 3.43 -7.31
N ASN A 98 2.61 2.33 -7.64
CA ASN A 98 1.15 2.31 -7.71
C ASN A 98 0.59 1.41 -6.60
N ARG A 99 -0.60 1.79 -6.13
CA ARG A 99 -1.39 0.91 -5.30
C ARG A 99 -1.74 -0.32 -6.12
N THR A 100 -1.32 -1.49 -5.66
CA THR A 100 -1.64 -2.75 -6.32
C THR A 100 -3.13 -2.99 -6.16
N ASN A 101 -3.86 -2.81 -7.25
CA ASN A 101 -5.29 -3.01 -7.26
C ASN A 101 -5.58 -4.53 -7.27
N LYS A 102 -5.81 -5.15 -6.09
CA LYS A 102 -6.21 -6.57 -6.06
C LYS A 102 -7.53 -6.77 -6.83
N LEU A 103 -8.37 -5.72 -7.00
CA LEU A 103 -9.54 -5.78 -7.88
C LEU A 103 -9.14 -6.02 -9.32
N GLU A 104 -8.05 -5.45 -9.83
CA GLU A 104 -7.58 -5.70 -11.19
C GLU A 104 -7.19 -7.17 -11.37
N LYS A 105 -6.58 -7.78 -10.36
CA LYS A 105 -6.26 -9.21 -10.38
C LYS A 105 -7.53 -10.07 -10.37
N ILE A 106 -8.55 -9.68 -9.60
CA ILE A 106 -9.85 -10.38 -9.54
C ILE A 106 -10.62 -10.22 -10.86
N LEU A 107 -10.64 -9.02 -11.42
CA LEU A 107 -11.22 -8.70 -12.73
C LEU A 107 -10.55 -9.50 -13.85
N LYS A 108 -9.21 -9.57 -13.88
CA LYS A 108 -8.46 -10.39 -14.85
C LYS A 108 -8.76 -11.89 -14.71
N LYS A 109 -8.90 -12.38 -13.48
CA LYS A 109 -9.28 -13.77 -13.20
C LYS A 109 -10.76 -14.05 -13.48
N ASN A 110 -11.59 -13.01 -13.57
CA ASN A 110 -13.05 -13.07 -13.74
C ASN A 110 -13.74 -14.00 -12.73
N LYS A 111 -13.22 -14.06 -11.50
CA LYS A 111 -13.68 -14.95 -10.43
C LYS A 111 -13.20 -14.47 -9.05
N ILE A 112 -14.10 -14.51 -8.07
CA ILE A 112 -13.78 -14.42 -6.64
C ILE A 112 -13.48 -15.83 -6.13
N SER A 113 -12.32 -16.02 -5.51
CA SER A 113 -11.78 -17.36 -5.23
C SER A 113 -12.06 -17.85 -3.82
N ASN A 114 -12.22 -16.93 -2.86
CA ASN A 114 -12.41 -17.22 -1.45
C ASN A 114 -13.07 -16.03 -0.74
N GLN A 115 -13.46 -16.21 0.52
CA GLN A 115 -14.13 -15.19 1.32
C GLN A 115 -13.28 -13.92 1.47
N SER A 116 -11.97 -14.04 1.67
CA SER A 116 -11.11 -12.87 1.83
C SER A 116 -11.05 -12.00 0.57
N GLU A 117 -11.13 -12.59 -0.64
CA GLU A 117 -11.27 -11.84 -1.89
C GLU A 117 -12.64 -11.17 -1.99
N LEU A 118 -13.71 -11.81 -1.50
CA LEU A 118 -15.04 -11.21 -1.45
C LEU A 118 -15.06 -9.97 -0.55
N ASP A 119 -14.59 -10.12 0.69
CA ASP A 119 -14.54 -9.03 1.67
C ASP A 119 -13.76 -7.83 1.13
N TYR A 120 -12.58 -8.10 0.54
CA TYR A 120 -11.77 -7.07 -0.10
C TYR A 120 -12.52 -6.37 -1.26
N VAL A 121 -13.24 -7.11 -2.11
CA VAL A 121 -13.98 -6.50 -3.22
C VAL A 121 -15.07 -5.57 -2.70
N ILE A 122 -15.84 -6.00 -1.70
CA ILE A 122 -16.90 -5.20 -1.09
C ILE A 122 -16.30 -3.92 -0.50
N ASP A 123 -15.22 -4.04 0.27
CA ASP A 123 -14.58 -2.90 0.94
C ASP A 123 -13.94 -1.91 -0.04
N MET A 124 -13.42 -2.40 -1.16
CA MET A 124 -12.55 -1.61 -2.04
C MET A 124 -13.19 -1.16 -3.35
N MET A 125 -14.25 -1.79 -3.84
CA MET A 125 -14.78 -1.48 -5.17
C MET A 125 -15.31 -0.05 -5.29
N ILE A 126 -16.00 0.46 -4.26
CA ILE A 126 -16.54 1.84 -4.26
C ILE A 126 -15.41 2.87 -4.11
N PRO A 127 -14.50 2.76 -3.11
CA PRO A 127 -13.34 3.66 -3.02
C PRO A 127 -12.46 3.64 -4.28
N ALA A 128 -12.24 2.47 -4.88
CA ALA A 128 -11.45 2.33 -6.10
C ALA A 128 -12.10 3.04 -7.28
N GLN A 129 -13.41 2.96 -7.42
CA GLN A 129 -14.12 3.70 -8.47
C GLN A 129 -14.03 5.21 -8.26
N GLN A 130 -14.23 5.70 -7.03
CA GLN A 130 -14.15 7.13 -6.70
C GLN A 130 -12.75 7.68 -6.91
N ALA A 131 -11.72 6.87 -6.64
CA ALA A 131 -10.32 7.21 -6.91
C ALA A 131 -9.93 7.07 -8.40
N GLY A 132 -10.85 6.68 -9.29
CA GLY A 132 -10.60 6.46 -10.71
C GLY A 132 -9.70 5.26 -11.02
N LEU A 133 -9.55 4.33 -10.07
CA LEU A 133 -8.74 3.11 -10.21
C LEU A 133 -9.48 1.99 -10.94
N ILE A 134 -10.80 2.04 -10.97
CA ILE A 134 -11.64 1.17 -11.80
C ILE A 134 -12.73 1.97 -12.51
N THR A 135 -13.14 1.51 -13.68
CA THR A 135 -14.24 2.11 -14.46
C THR A 135 -15.61 1.67 -13.92
N LYS A 136 -16.67 2.36 -14.34
CA LYS A 136 -18.05 1.95 -14.03
C LYS A 136 -18.39 0.56 -14.57
N GLU A 137 -17.82 0.20 -15.72
CA GLU A 137 -17.97 -1.14 -16.32
C GLU A 137 -17.30 -2.22 -15.47
N GLN A 138 -16.08 -1.95 -14.99
CA GLN A 138 -15.37 -2.83 -14.07
C GLN A 138 -16.10 -2.99 -12.75
N LEU A 139 -16.72 -1.92 -12.23
CA LEU A 139 -17.58 -1.99 -11.05
C LEU A 139 -18.78 -2.92 -11.25
N ASN A 140 -19.48 -2.80 -12.39
CA ASN A 140 -20.60 -3.69 -12.73
C ASN A 140 -20.17 -5.15 -12.84
N LEU A 141 -18.97 -5.40 -13.40
CA LEU A 141 -18.40 -6.74 -13.47
C LEU A 141 -18.12 -7.30 -12.07
N LEU A 142 -17.55 -6.50 -11.16
CA LEU A 142 -17.34 -6.91 -9.77
C LEU A 142 -18.66 -7.29 -9.07
N ASN A 143 -19.72 -6.49 -9.22
CA ASN A 143 -21.05 -6.83 -8.69
C ASN A 143 -21.54 -8.18 -9.21
N SER A 144 -21.39 -8.42 -10.52
CA SER A 144 -21.77 -9.70 -11.12
C SER A 144 -20.95 -10.88 -10.59
N LEU A 145 -19.69 -10.67 -10.20
CA LEU A 145 -18.84 -11.70 -9.61
C LEU A 145 -19.20 -11.99 -8.16
N ILE A 146 -19.62 -10.96 -7.39
CA ILE A 146 -20.17 -11.12 -6.04
C ILE A 146 -21.41 -12.00 -6.10
N ASP A 147 -22.39 -11.64 -6.94
CA ASP A 147 -23.63 -12.40 -7.10
C ASP A 147 -23.37 -13.88 -7.45
N LYS A 148 -22.39 -14.14 -8.33
CA LYS A 148 -22.00 -15.50 -8.71
C LYS A 148 -21.35 -16.29 -7.59
N PHE A 149 -20.62 -15.62 -6.70
CA PHE A 149 -19.98 -16.27 -5.56
C PHE A 149 -21.01 -16.61 -4.48
N GLU A 150 -21.94 -15.71 -4.19
CA GLU A 150 -22.99 -15.90 -3.18
C GLU A 150 -24.04 -16.95 -3.57
N ARG A 151 -24.28 -17.14 -4.88
CA ARG A 151 -25.20 -18.17 -5.40
C ARG A 151 -24.62 -19.58 -5.43
N LYS A 152 -23.37 -19.74 -5.01
CA LYS A 152 -22.61 -20.99 -5.11
C LYS A 152 -22.63 -21.79 -3.83
#